data_AF-A0A172TYX7-F1
#
_entry.id   AF-A0A172TYX7-F1
#
_cell.length_a   1.000
_cell.length_b   1.000
_cell.length_c   1.000
_cell.angle_alpha   90.00
_cell.angle_beta   90.00
_cell.angle_gamma   90.00
#
_symmetry.space_group_name_H-M   'P 1'
#
loop_
_entity.id
_entity.type
_entity.pdbx_description
1 polymer ?
#
loop_
_entity_poly.entity_id
_entity_poly.type
_entity_poly.pdbx_seq_one_letter_code
_entity_poly.pdbx_strand_id
1 'polypeptide(L)'
;MTGVTYNKLFPLQLWVLTIVLGPILLCIGGAVYDIGLLDNTKNLEVILLFIPFGLFFSLPTFLVVCLAYFLTQEKLPATFVRLLLIILAIIGVCVTFWLIEGSLAIPLSITYSLTVVISSLFLKVRK
;
A
#
# COMPACT_ATOMS: atom_id res chain seq x y z
N MET A 1 13.54 17.97 -27.88
CA MET A 1 12.95 17.92 -26.53
C MET A 1 12.36 16.53 -26.33
N THR A 2 13.03 15.66 -25.58
CA THR A 2 12.45 14.35 -25.23
C THR A 2 11.34 14.60 -24.22
N GLY A 3 10.09 14.38 -24.63
CA GLY A 3 8.93 14.57 -23.76
C GLY A 3 9.05 13.67 -22.53
N VAL A 4 9.09 14.28 -21.34
CA VAL A 4 9.03 13.53 -20.08
C VAL A 4 7.66 12.87 -20.00
N THR A 5 7.62 11.54 -20.05
CA THR A 5 6.35 10.80 -20.01
C THR A 5 6.15 10.24 -18.59
N TYR A 6 5.14 10.75 -17.90
CA TYR A 6 4.74 10.27 -16.58
C TYR A 6 3.96 8.95 -16.68
N ASN A 7 4.22 8.03 -15.75
CA ASN A 7 3.53 6.75 -15.69
C ASN A 7 2.14 6.91 -15.04
N LYS A 8 1.12 7.14 -15.85
CA LYS A 8 -0.28 7.31 -15.39
C LYS A 8 -0.82 6.14 -14.57
N LEU A 9 -0.22 4.95 -14.70
CA LEU A 9 -0.61 3.75 -13.94
C LEU A 9 0.06 3.66 -12.57
N PHE A 10 1.00 4.56 -12.24
CA PHE A 10 1.75 4.48 -10.98
C PHE A 10 0.85 4.40 -9.74
N PRO A 11 -0.19 5.24 -9.55
CA PRO A 11 -1.06 5.14 -8.37
C PRO A 11 -1.79 3.80 -8.29
N LEU A 12 -2.27 3.30 -9.44
CA LEU A 12 -2.96 2.01 -9.53
C LEU A 12 -2.02 0.84 -9.21
N GLN A 13 -0.80 0.87 -9.75
CA GLN A 13 0.22 -0.14 -9.50
C GLN A 13 0.63 -0.16 -8.02
N LEU A 14 0.84 1.00 -7.41
CA LEU A 14 1.20 1.12 -5.99
C LEU A 14 0.08 0.55 -5.11
N TRP A 15 -1.16 0.90 -5.41
CA TRP A 15 -2.33 0.44 -4.68
C TRP A 15 -2.54 -1.07 -4.77
N VAL A 16 -2.56 -1.63 -6.00
CA VAL A 16 -2.73 -3.07 -6.21
C VAL A 16 -1.59 -3.87 -5.59
N LEU A 17 -0.33 -3.44 -5.76
CA LEU A 17 0.80 -4.13 -5.13
C LEU A 17 0.70 -4.09 -3.60
N THR A 18 0.25 -2.98 -3.01
CA THR A 18 0.08 -2.89 -1.56
C THR A 18 -0.99 -3.86 -1.05
N ILE A 19 -2.12 -3.98 -1.75
CA ILE A 19 -3.20 -4.91 -1.37
C ILE A 19 -2.75 -6.37 -1.49
N VAL A 20 -1.99 -6.70 -2.54
CA VAL A 20 -1.55 -8.08 -2.78
C VAL A 20 -0.40 -8.47 -1.88
N LEU A 21 0.61 -7.61 -1.74
CA LEU A 21 1.82 -7.90 -0.98
C LEU A 21 1.63 -7.73 0.53
N GLY A 22 0.66 -6.91 0.97
CA GLY A 22 0.41 -6.64 2.39
C GLY A 22 0.11 -7.92 3.20
N PRO A 23 -0.89 -8.72 2.81
CA PRO A 23 -1.17 -10.00 3.45
C PRO A 23 0.00 -10.98 3.37
N ILE A 24 0.75 -11.00 2.27
CA ILE A 24 1.91 -11.89 2.09
C ILE A 24 3.01 -11.53 3.08
N LEU A 25 3.35 -10.24 3.20
CA LEU A 25 4.33 -9.75 4.16
C LEU A 25 3.89 -9.98 5.60
N LEU A 26 2.59 -9.90 5.88
CA LEU A 26 2.05 -10.23 7.20
C LEU A 26 2.27 -11.70 7.54
N CYS A 27 2.01 -12.61 6.58
CA CYS A 27 2.23 -14.04 6.79
C CYS A 27 3.70 -14.38 7.00
N ILE A 28 4.60 -13.77 6.23
CA ILE A 28 6.04 -13.93 6.43
C ILE A 28 6.45 -13.43 7.82
N GLY A 29 5.97 -12.26 8.23
CA GLY A 29 6.25 -11.72 9.57
C GLY A 29 5.73 -12.62 10.69
N GLY A 30 4.49 -13.11 10.59
CA GLY A 30 3.91 -14.04 11.55
C GLY A 30 4.71 -15.33 11.71
N ALA A 31 5.17 -15.91 10.59
CA ALA A 31 5.97 -17.13 10.59
C ALA A 31 7.38 -16.93 11.20
N VAL A 32 7.99 -15.75 11.02
CA VAL A 32 9.33 -15.46 11.54
C VAL A 32 9.32 -15.14 13.04
N TYR A 33 8.29 -14.45 13.51
CA TYR A 33 8.24 -13.95 14.89
C TYR A 33 7.36 -14.80 15.84
N ASP A 34 6.93 -15.98 15.39
CA ASP A 34 6.03 -16.91 16.11
C ASP A 34 4.81 -16.18 16.73
N ILE A 35 4.31 -15.18 16.00
CA ILE A 35 3.11 -14.48 16.37
C ILE A 35 2.00 -15.44 15.97
N GLY A 36 1.38 -16.12 16.95
CA GLY A 36 0.34 -17.15 16.77
C GLY A 36 -0.95 -16.73 16.02
N LEU A 37 -0.87 -15.62 15.29
CA LEU A 37 -1.83 -15.09 14.34
C LEU A 37 -2.13 -16.02 13.16
N LEU A 38 -1.23 -16.95 12.83
CA LEU A 38 -1.23 -17.67 11.56
C LEU A 38 -0.73 -19.11 11.72
N ASP A 39 -1.58 -19.95 12.31
CA ASP A 39 -1.35 -21.40 12.38
C ASP A 39 -1.38 -22.01 10.96
N ASN A 40 -0.36 -22.83 10.64
CA ASN A 40 0.17 -23.09 9.29
C ASN A 40 -0.82 -23.54 8.18
N THR A 41 -2.06 -23.92 8.52
CA THR A 41 -3.10 -24.36 7.55
C THR A 41 -4.14 -23.30 7.22
N LYS A 42 -4.24 -22.20 7.99
CA LYS A 42 -5.24 -21.12 7.79
C LYS A 42 -4.73 -19.94 6.94
N ASN A 43 -3.45 -19.96 6.56
CA ASN A 43 -2.75 -18.82 5.96
C ASN A 43 -3.35 -18.38 4.61
N LEU A 44 -3.74 -19.31 3.75
CA LEU A 44 -4.25 -18.99 2.43
C LEU A 44 -5.66 -18.39 2.47
N GLU A 45 -6.54 -18.95 3.30
CA GLU A 45 -7.92 -18.47 3.48
C GLU A 45 -7.93 -17.05 4.03
N VAL A 46 -7.05 -16.77 5.01
CA VAL A 46 -6.88 -15.44 5.60
C VAL A 46 -6.39 -14.45 4.54
N ILE A 47 -5.36 -14.79 3.75
CA ILE A 47 -4.90 -13.92 2.64
C ILE A 47 -6.03 -13.64 1.66
N LEU A 48 -6.77 -14.66 1.22
CA LEU A 48 -7.86 -14.52 0.27
C LEU A 48 -9.00 -13.66 0.80
N LEU A 49 -9.24 -13.68 2.11
CA LEU A 49 -10.22 -12.82 2.77
C LEU A 49 -9.73 -11.36 2.86
N PHE A 50 -8.44 -11.14 3.15
CA PHE A 50 -7.90 -9.78 3.30
C PHE A 50 -7.82 -8.99 2.00
N ILE A 51 -7.71 -9.64 0.84
CA ILE A 51 -7.66 -8.97 -0.47
C ILE A 51 -8.93 -8.14 -0.76
N PRO A 52 -10.17 -8.70 -0.72
CA PRO A 52 -11.38 -7.91 -0.95
C PRO A 52 -11.58 -6.84 0.12
N PHE A 53 -11.29 -7.12 1.40
CA PHE A 53 -11.33 -6.09 2.44
C PHE A 53 -10.35 -4.95 2.17
N GLY A 54 -9.12 -5.28 1.78
CA GLY A 54 -8.10 -4.33 1.38
C GLY A 54 -8.58 -3.46 0.22
N LEU A 55 -9.18 -4.06 -0.81
CA LEU A 55 -9.76 -3.32 -1.95
C LEU A 55 -10.82 -2.30 -1.51
N PHE A 56 -11.80 -2.71 -0.70
CA PHE A 56 -12.88 -1.81 -0.29
C PHE A 56 -12.41 -0.73 0.69
N PHE A 57 -11.69 -1.10 1.74
CA PHE A 57 -11.33 -0.17 2.81
C PHE A 57 -10.20 0.80 2.43
N SER A 58 -9.33 0.45 1.47
CA SER A 58 -8.27 1.34 1.01
C SER A 58 -8.67 2.22 -0.18
N LEU A 59 -9.89 2.08 -0.70
CA LEU A 59 -10.40 2.89 -1.80
C LEU A 59 -10.34 4.40 -1.52
N PRO A 60 -10.71 4.91 -0.32
CA PRO A 60 -10.58 6.34 -0.02
C PRO A 60 -9.12 6.82 -0.11
N THR A 61 -8.18 6.03 0.41
CA THR A 61 -6.74 6.31 0.33
C THR A 61 -6.27 6.33 -1.13
N PHE A 62 -6.72 5.37 -1.94
CA PHE A 62 -6.40 5.33 -3.36
C PHE A 62 -6.87 6.59 -4.10
N LEU A 63 -8.10 7.04 -3.85
CA LEU A 63 -8.63 8.25 -4.47
C LEU A 63 -7.81 9.50 -4.09
N VAL A 64 -7.42 9.63 -2.82
CA VAL A 64 -6.56 10.73 -2.35
C VAL A 64 -5.18 10.68 -3.03
N VAL A 65 -4.57 9.51 -3.12
CA VAL A 65 -3.27 9.32 -3.80
C VAL A 65 -3.37 9.64 -5.30
N CYS A 66 -4.45 9.20 -5.97
CA CYS A 66 -4.72 9.55 -7.36
C CYS A 66 -4.86 11.06 -7.56
N LEU A 67 -5.68 11.72 -6.74
CA LEU A 67 -5.88 13.16 -6.82
C LEU A 67 -4.56 13.92 -6.63
N ALA A 68 -3.79 13.55 -5.60
CA ALA A 68 -2.48 14.14 -5.34
C ALA A 68 -1.51 13.94 -6.51
N TYR A 69 -1.51 12.76 -7.13
CA TYR A 69 -0.68 12.48 -8.30
C TYR A 69 -1.02 13.38 -9.49
N PHE A 70 -2.31 13.48 -9.85
CA PHE A 70 -2.72 14.31 -10.99
C PHE A 70 -2.44 15.80 -10.77
N LEU A 71 -2.55 16.28 -9.53
CA LEU A 71 -2.27 17.68 -9.19
C LEU A 71 -0.77 18.03 -9.20
N THR A 72 0.11 17.04 -8.98
CA THR A 72 1.54 17.28 -8.72
C THR A 72 2.48 16.76 -9.79
N GLN A 73 2.07 15.77 -10.61
CA GLN A 73 2.96 15.08 -11.55
C GLN A 73 3.71 16.03 -12.49
N GLU A 74 3.05 17.05 -13.06
CA GLU A 74 3.68 17.99 -14.01
C GLU A 74 4.35 19.19 -13.33
N LYS A 75 4.08 19.40 -12.03
CA LYS A 75 4.51 20.60 -11.29
C LYS A 75 5.75 20.37 -10.44
N LEU A 76 5.97 19.12 -10.00
CA LEU A 76 7.01 18.77 -9.05
C LEU A 76 7.99 17.74 -9.65
N PRO A 77 9.25 17.70 -9.15
CA PRO A 77 10.19 16.65 -9.52
C PRO A 77 9.65 15.25 -9.17
N ALA A 78 9.94 14.26 -10.01
CA ALA A 78 9.42 12.89 -9.85
C ALA A 78 9.73 12.28 -8.47
N THR A 79 10.89 12.57 -7.88
CA THR A 79 11.27 12.12 -6.53
C THR A 79 10.35 12.70 -5.46
N PHE A 80 10.00 13.98 -5.56
CA PHE A 80 9.10 14.65 -4.61
C PHE A 80 7.67 14.13 -4.76
N VAL A 81 7.19 13.96 -5.99
CA VAL A 81 5.87 13.33 -6.26
C VAL A 81 5.84 11.95 -5.62
N ARG A 82 6.86 11.13 -5.87
CA ARG A 82 6.94 9.78 -5.29
C ARG A 82 6.87 9.80 -3.76
N LEU A 83 7.68 10.64 -3.11
CA LEU A 83 7.73 10.72 -1.66
C LEU A 83 6.39 11.18 -1.07
N LEU A 84 5.76 12.19 -1.68
CA LEU A 84 4.44 12.67 -1.29
C LEU A 84 3.40 11.55 -1.34
N LEU A 85 3.35 10.79 -2.43
CA LEU A 85 2.39 9.70 -2.60
C LEU A 85 2.61 8.57 -1.60
N ILE A 86 3.87 8.24 -1.27
CA ILE A 86 4.20 7.25 -0.24
C ILE A 86 3.68 7.72 1.13
N ILE A 87 3.94 8.98 1.49
CA ILE A 87 3.48 9.54 2.78
C ILE A 87 1.96 9.52 2.86
N LEU A 88 1.26 9.97 1.82
CA LEU A 88 -0.20 9.96 1.77
C LEU A 88 -0.77 8.54 1.87
N ALA A 89 -0.16 7.58 1.19
CA ALA A 89 -0.57 6.18 1.27
C ALA A 89 -0.37 5.61 2.68
N ILE A 90 0.76 5.89 3.34
CA ILE A 90 1.02 5.46 4.73
C ILE A 90 0.02 6.09 5.70
N ILE A 91 -0.25 7.40 5.58
CA ILE A 91 -1.25 8.07 6.41
C ILE A 91 -2.61 7.43 6.20
N GLY A 92 -3.00 7.19 4.94
CA GLY A 92 -4.26 6.52 4.62
C GLY A 92 -4.35 5.12 5.21
N VAL A 93 -3.28 4.31 5.15
CA VAL A 93 -3.21 3.00 5.80
C VAL A 93 -3.43 3.11 7.31
N CYS A 94 -2.73 4.04 7.98
CA CYS A 94 -2.88 4.25 9.42
C CYS A 94 -4.31 4.68 9.78
N VAL A 95 -4.90 5.60 9.03
CA VAL A 95 -6.29 6.05 9.23
C VAL A 95 -7.27 4.91 9.02
N THR A 96 -7.12 4.13 7.94
CA THR A 96 -7.99 2.99 7.65
C THR A 96 -7.99 1.98 8.81
N PHE A 97 -6.82 1.58 9.31
CA PHE A 97 -6.76 0.62 10.42
C PHE A 97 -7.17 1.22 11.77
N TRP A 98 -6.96 2.51 11.98
CA TRP A 98 -7.50 3.20 13.15
C TRP A 98 -9.03 3.21 13.15
N LEU A 99 -9.68 3.36 12.00
CA LEU A 99 -11.14 3.34 11.85
C LEU A 99 -11.76 1.94 11.96
N ILE A 100 -11.08 0.91 11.43
CA ILE A 100 -11.56 -0.48 11.49
C ILE A 100 -11.44 -1.04 12.93
N GLU A 101 -10.53 -0.48 13.72
CA GLU A 101 -10.20 -0.92 15.08
C GLU A 101 -9.79 -2.41 15.13
N GLY A 102 -9.65 -2.96 16.33
CA GLY A 102 -9.37 -4.37 16.57
C GLY A 102 -7.91 -4.70 16.91
N SER A 103 -7.70 -5.91 17.42
CA SER A 103 -6.41 -6.38 17.95
C SER A 103 -5.29 -6.41 16.90
N LEU A 104 -5.64 -6.44 15.61
CA LEU A 104 -4.70 -6.51 14.50
C LEU A 104 -4.45 -5.17 13.80
N ALA A 105 -5.14 -4.09 14.21
CA ALA A 105 -5.01 -2.80 13.56
C ALA A 105 -3.54 -2.30 13.54
N ILE A 106 -2.85 -2.37 14.67
CA ILE A 106 -1.45 -1.96 14.79
C ILE A 106 -0.51 -2.81 13.92
N PRO A 107 -0.44 -4.15 14.07
CA PRO A 107 0.45 -4.95 13.23
C PRO A 107 0.14 -4.82 11.73
N LEU A 108 -1.16 -4.77 11.35
CA LEU A 108 -1.54 -4.58 9.96
C LEU A 108 -1.12 -3.21 9.42
N SER A 109 -1.34 -2.12 10.17
CA SER A 109 -0.92 -0.78 9.73
C SER A 109 0.59 -0.68 9.50
N ILE A 110 1.40 -1.31 10.37
CA ILE A 110 2.85 -1.36 10.22
C ILE A 110 3.22 -2.15 8.96
N THR A 111 2.68 -3.37 8.81
CA THR A 111 2.99 -4.25 7.68
C THR A 111 2.58 -3.63 6.34
N TYR A 112 1.38 -3.06 6.25
CA TYR A 112 0.90 -2.40 5.03
C TYR A 112 1.70 -1.13 4.73
N SER A 113 2.10 -0.35 5.74
CA SER A 113 2.98 0.81 5.54
C SER A 113 4.35 0.42 5.00
N LEU A 114 4.95 -0.65 5.54
CA LEU A 114 6.19 -1.22 4.99
C LEU A 114 6.00 -1.69 3.55
N THR A 115 4.85 -2.31 3.26
CA THR A 115 4.51 -2.77 1.91
C THR A 115 4.42 -1.60 0.92
N VAL A 116 3.84 -0.46 1.31
CA VAL A 116 3.82 0.76 0.48
C VAL A 116 5.25 1.19 0.13
N VAL A 117 6.14 1.24 1.12
CA VAL A 117 7.54 1.61 0.92
C VAL A 117 8.22 0.64 -0.05
N ILE A 118 8.13 -0.66 0.23
CA ILE A 118 8.73 -1.72 -0.59
C ILE A 118 8.19 -1.66 -2.03
N SER A 119 6.88 -1.63 -2.20
CA SER A 119 6.23 -1.55 -3.52
C SER A 119 6.70 -0.33 -4.31
N SER A 120 6.85 0.82 -3.64
CA SER A 120 7.33 2.04 -4.29
C SER A 120 8.75 1.91 -4.84
N LEU A 121 9.62 1.08 -4.24
CA LEU A 121 11.00 0.87 -4.71
C LEU A 121 11.06 0.25 -6.10
N PHE A 122 10.11 -0.63 -6.41
CA PHE A 122 10.02 -1.30 -7.71
C PHE A 122 9.28 -0.48 -8.76
N LEU A 123 8.50 0.52 -8.35
CA LEU A 123 7.68 1.34 -9.25
C LEU A 123 8.39 2.62 -9.66
N LYS A 124 8.33 2.92 -10.96
CA LYS A 124 8.83 4.17 -11.53
C LYS A 124 7.68 5.14 -11.80
N VAL A 125 7.78 6.35 -11.24
CA VAL A 125 6.83 7.46 -11.47
C VAL A 125 6.97 8.03 -12.89
N ARG A 126 8.18 7.96 -13.44
CA ARG A 126 8.55 8.46 -14.78
C ARG A 126 9.06 7.31 -15.64
N LYS A 127 8.66 7.29 -16.92
CA LYS A 127 9.20 6.37 -17.93
C LYS A 127 10.46 6.94 -18.58
#